data_AF-A0A7Y9G592-F1
#
_entry.id   AF-A0A7Y9G592-F1
#
_cell.length_a   1.000
_cell.length_b   1.000
_cell.length_c   1.000
_cell.angle_alpha   90.00
_cell.angle_beta   90.00
_cell.angle_gamma   90.00
#
_symmetry.space_group_name_H-M   'P 1'
#
loop_
_entity.id
_entity.type
_entity.pdbx_description
1 polymer ?
#
loop_
_entity_poly.entity_id
_entity_poly.type
_entity_poly.pdbx_seq_one_letter_code
_entity_poly.pdbx_strand_id
1 'polypeptide(L)'
;MRFSLRVPWRRVAAAATGAGLFAALLSASPPALAAAPGPVVTVPPPGGHGFPFLAAAEDLGSFGYTESEYFIAGTATSYAKSGLWTSNGRWDVRASGQAPYKTRLLVRRPSDPAKFNGTVVVEWLNVSGQMELSPDYWFARDELLRKGYAWVGVSAQSVGVNGGLGEIRGLKGWDPARYGGLVHPGDAFSYDIFSQAGQALRSPDGPDPLGGLAVRTLLADGESQSAGLMTTYANAVQPVARVYDGFMIHSNGAVGAPISGELADTLWMPNPSRIRTDLTVPTFVVLTETDVPLASAARQPDTDRVVHWELAGTSHGDQWAYDLGGPTLKKSAGSAAPAPDCAAGSAPFNDGPGHYSMNAALRRLDAWARGGARPASGAPLDTVLRDPRTGLAAGGVRLPDVAVPTRTLTGMRDTAGSGVFCGLYGARDPWNGGADPWDRHDAGDPSDPSLPWTAEPVLSALYPTHADYVGKVRAAAQASVSAGHLLPEDATTIIAAAEASGVGG
;
A
#
# COMPACT_ATOMS: atom_id res chain seq x y z
N MET A 1 4.98 -7.36 101.29
CA MET A 1 4.08 -8.54 101.28
C MET A 1 3.93 -8.99 99.83
N ARG A 2 4.39 -10.21 99.50
CA ARG A 2 4.12 -11.07 98.30
C ARG A 2 4.45 -10.47 96.90
N PHE A 3 5.48 -10.91 96.18
CA PHE A 3 5.62 -12.16 95.37
C PHE A 3 4.45 -12.34 94.37
N SER A 4 4.58 -12.75 93.10
CA SER A 4 5.65 -13.29 92.27
C SER A 4 5.05 -13.58 90.87
N LEU A 5 5.87 -13.44 89.82
CA LEU A 5 6.16 -14.44 88.78
C LEU A 5 5.09 -15.46 88.33
N ARG A 6 4.96 -15.65 87.00
CA ARG A 6 5.38 -16.90 86.33
C ARG A 6 5.48 -16.77 84.79
N VAL A 7 6.39 -17.60 84.28
CA VAL A 7 7.02 -17.70 82.94
C VAL A 7 6.78 -19.19 82.49
N PRO A 8 7.49 -19.78 81.49
CA PRO A 8 7.34 -19.80 80.01
C PRO A 8 7.02 -21.22 79.43
N TRP A 9 7.02 -21.37 78.10
CA TRP A 9 7.39 -22.60 77.33
C TRP A 9 7.68 -22.17 75.86
N ARG A 10 8.68 -22.59 75.06
CA ARG A 10 9.82 -23.55 75.04
C ARG A 10 10.78 -23.05 73.93
N ARG A 11 12.07 -22.77 74.20
CA ARG A 11 13.32 -23.51 73.81
C ARG A 11 13.54 -23.77 72.30
N VAL A 12 14.54 -23.12 71.63
CA VAL A 12 16.02 -23.45 71.48
C VAL A 12 16.25 -24.30 70.19
N ALA A 13 17.25 -24.16 69.30
CA ALA A 13 18.64 -23.64 69.28
C ALA A 13 19.02 -23.19 67.83
N ALA A 14 19.94 -22.22 67.62
CA ALA A 14 21.38 -22.36 67.30
C ALA A 14 21.68 -23.14 65.98
N ALA A 15 22.58 -22.78 65.07
CA ALA A 15 23.73 -21.89 65.06
C ALA A 15 24.14 -21.56 63.61
N ALA A 16 25.00 -20.55 63.46
CA ALA A 16 25.56 -20.02 62.23
C ALA A 16 26.49 -20.99 61.48
N THR A 17 26.47 -20.95 60.14
CA THR A 17 27.61 -20.96 59.20
C THR A 17 27.04 -21.00 57.76
N GLY A 18 27.46 -20.09 56.87
CA GLY A 18 27.13 -20.18 55.43
C GLY A 18 26.77 -18.90 54.68
N ALA A 19 26.99 -17.70 55.22
CA ALA A 19 26.84 -16.46 54.45
C ALA A 19 28.15 -16.15 53.70
N GLY A 20 28.43 -16.88 52.62
CA GLY A 20 29.66 -16.68 51.84
C GLY A 20 29.68 -17.22 50.41
N LEU A 21 28.63 -17.92 49.95
CA LEU A 21 28.61 -18.56 48.62
C LEU A 21 27.38 -18.26 47.75
N PHE A 22 26.47 -17.37 48.19
CA PHE A 22 25.26 -17.02 47.42
C PHE A 22 25.30 -15.63 46.74
N ALA A 23 26.37 -14.85 46.92
CA ALA A 23 26.49 -13.53 46.31
C ALA A 23 27.20 -13.51 44.94
N ALA A 24 27.65 -14.66 44.42
CA ALA A 24 28.40 -14.75 43.15
C ALA A 24 27.60 -15.31 41.96
N LEU A 25 26.29 -15.57 42.12
CA LEU A 25 25.45 -16.17 41.07
C LEU A 25 24.32 -15.26 40.54
N LEU A 26 24.33 -13.97 40.89
CA LEU A 26 23.30 -13.00 40.45
C LEU A 26 23.86 -11.85 39.60
N SER A 27 25.05 -12.02 39.00
CA SER A 27 25.68 -11.00 38.14
C SER A 27 26.03 -11.51 36.75
N ALA A 28 25.42 -12.60 36.29
CA ALA A 28 25.42 -12.92 34.87
C ALA A 28 24.33 -12.06 34.20
N SER A 29 24.72 -10.93 33.61
CA SER A 29 23.93 -10.36 32.52
C SER A 29 23.58 -11.49 31.55
N PRO A 30 22.34 -11.62 31.07
CA PRO A 30 22.07 -12.58 30.00
C PRO A 30 23.09 -12.30 28.89
N PRO A 31 23.69 -13.33 28.26
CA PRO A 31 24.53 -13.09 27.11
C PRO A 31 23.72 -12.23 26.15
N ALA A 32 24.27 -11.09 25.74
CA ALA A 32 23.71 -10.33 24.64
C ALA A 32 23.55 -11.36 23.52
N LEU A 33 22.31 -11.69 23.15
CA LEU A 33 22.09 -12.45 21.93
C LEU A 33 22.81 -11.65 20.85
N ALA A 34 23.84 -12.25 20.25
CA ALA A 34 24.43 -11.68 19.06
C ALA A 34 23.27 -11.36 18.13
N ALA A 35 23.18 -10.09 17.69
CA ALA A 35 22.20 -9.73 16.69
C ALA A 35 22.35 -10.73 15.54
N ALA A 36 21.24 -11.34 15.12
CA ALA A 36 21.28 -12.25 13.98
C ALA A 36 21.99 -11.54 12.82
N PRO A 37 22.85 -12.23 12.05
CA PRO A 37 23.50 -11.62 10.89
C PRO A 37 22.43 -10.97 10.01
N GLY A 38 22.71 -9.77 9.51
CA GLY A 38 21.83 -9.11 8.56
C GLY A 38 21.64 -9.97 7.29
N PRO A 39 20.60 -9.68 6.50
CA PRO A 39 20.36 -10.39 5.26
C PRO A 39 21.50 -10.15 4.25
N VAL A 40 21.90 -11.22 3.56
CA VAL A 40 22.92 -11.20 2.51
C VAL A 40 22.26 -10.91 1.18
N VAL A 41 22.82 -9.95 0.45
CA VAL A 41 22.45 -9.57 -0.91
C VAL A 41 23.32 -10.32 -1.92
N THR A 42 22.72 -10.82 -2.99
CA THR A 42 23.42 -11.46 -4.11
C THR A 42 22.80 -11.06 -5.45
N VAL A 43 23.55 -11.18 -6.53
CA VAL A 43 23.02 -10.98 -7.89
C VAL A 43 22.35 -12.28 -8.38
N PRO A 44 21.16 -12.23 -8.99
CA PRO A 44 20.51 -13.39 -9.58
C PRO A 44 21.36 -14.03 -10.69
N PRO A 45 21.33 -15.36 -10.86
CA PRO A 45 21.93 -15.99 -12.01
C PRO A 45 21.21 -15.58 -13.31
N PRO A 46 21.82 -15.74 -14.49
CA PRO A 46 21.12 -15.51 -15.76
C PRO A 46 19.88 -16.41 -15.87
N GLY A 47 18.85 -15.90 -16.53
CA GLY A 47 17.59 -16.59 -16.78
C GLY A 47 17.35 -16.88 -18.26
N GLY A 48 16.29 -17.62 -18.55
CA GLY A 48 15.86 -17.96 -19.92
C GLY A 48 15.20 -16.81 -20.67
N HIS A 49 14.60 -15.84 -19.96
CA HIS A 49 13.86 -14.73 -20.58
C HIS A 49 14.71 -13.50 -20.92
N GLY A 50 15.90 -13.36 -20.31
CA GLY A 50 16.78 -12.20 -20.52
C GLY A 50 16.38 -10.92 -19.77
N PHE A 51 15.31 -10.95 -18.98
CA PHE A 51 14.87 -9.85 -18.11
C PHE A 51 14.20 -10.41 -16.84
N PRO A 52 14.15 -9.64 -15.72
CA PRO A 52 13.46 -10.09 -14.51
C PRO A 52 11.93 -10.05 -14.66
N PHE A 53 11.19 -10.89 -13.91
CA PHE A 53 9.72 -10.81 -13.90
C PHE A 53 9.29 -9.45 -13.32
N LEU A 54 8.26 -8.82 -13.89
CA LEU A 54 7.87 -7.41 -13.64
C LEU A 54 8.88 -6.35 -14.09
N ALA A 55 9.87 -6.68 -14.93
CA ALA A 55 10.74 -5.68 -15.53
C ALA A 55 9.94 -4.62 -16.30
N ALA A 56 10.22 -3.34 -16.06
CA ALA A 56 9.52 -2.23 -16.68
C ALA A 56 9.42 -2.40 -18.21
N ALA A 57 8.22 -2.20 -18.76
CA ALA A 57 8.02 -2.12 -20.20
C ALA A 57 8.38 -0.74 -20.78
N GLU A 58 8.34 0.30 -19.94
CA GLU A 58 8.72 1.67 -20.29
C GLU A 58 10.25 1.84 -20.38
N ASP A 59 10.69 2.83 -21.16
CA ASP A 59 12.10 3.24 -21.21
C ASP A 59 12.44 4.11 -19.99
N LEU A 60 12.83 3.46 -18.90
CA LEU A 60 13.31 4.14 -17.68
C LEU A 60 14.55 5.02 -17.94
N GLY A 61 15.35 4.71 -18.95
CA GLY A 61 16.53 5.49 -19.30
C GLY A 61 16.19 6.91 -19.73
N SER A 62 15.07 7.10 -20.42
CA SER A 62 14.54 8.43 -20.80
C SER A 62 14.20 9.32 -19.59
N PHE A 63 13.95 8.72 -18.42
CA PHE A 63 13.73 9.41 -17.16
C PHE A 63 15.01 9.55 -16.31
N GLY A 64 16.14 9.02 -16.79
CA GLY A 64 17.39 8.96 -16.03
C GLY A 64 17.38 7.91 -14.94
N TYR A 65 16.64 6.82 -15.14
CA TYR A 65 16.50 5.72 -14.19
C TYR A 65 17.12 4.43 -14.71
N THR A 66 17.50 3.56 -13.78
CA THR A 66 17.95 2.19 -14.04
C THR A 66 17.08 1.21 -13.28
N GLU A 67 16.85 0.03 -13.86
CA GLU A 67 16.24 -1.11 -13.19
C GLU A 67 17.29 -2.21 -12.96
N SER A 68 17.25 -2.85 -11.80
CA SER A 68 18.14 -3.94 -11.42
C SER A 68 17.44 -4.92 -10.49
N GLU A 69 17.91 -6.16 -10.45
CA GLU A 69 17.33 -7.21 -9.61
C GLU A 69 18.40 -7.79 -8.69
N TYR A 70 18.00 -8.06 -7.45
CA TYR A 70 18.85 -8.65 -6.42
C TYR A 70 18.10 -9.78 -5.70
N PHE A 71 18.85 -10.76 -5.19
CA PHE A 71 18.33 -11.71 -4.21
C PHE A 71 18.76 -11.31 -2.81
N ILE A 72 17.85 -11.48 -1.85
CA ILE A 72 18.13 -11.33 -0.41
C ILE A 72 17.92 -12.66 0.29
N ALA A 73 18.83 -13.04 1.17
CA ALA A 73 18.75 -14.28 1.93
C ALA A 73 19.12 -14.07 3.40
N GLY A 74 18.46 -14.80 4.28
CA GLY A 74 18.67 -14.70 5.72
C GLY A 74 17.86 -15.75 6.47
N THR A 75 17.71 -15.54 7.77
CA THR A 75 16.80 -16.34 8.62
C THR A 75 15.67 -15.43 9.07
N ALA A 76 14.46 -15.67 8.56
CA ALA A 76 13.29 -14.89 8.92
C ALA A 76 12.65 -15.43 10.20
N THR A 77 12.13 -14.53 11.02
CA THR A 77 11.36 -14.82 12.24
C THR A 77 9.87 -14.68 11.97
N SER A 78 9.07 -15.70 12.29
CA SER A 78 7.61 -15.56 12.34
C SER A 78 7.16 -15.05 13.70
N TYR A 79 6.02 -14.36 13.73
CA TYR A 79 5.47 -13.76 14.93
C TYR A 79 4.18 -14.46 15.36
N ALA A 80 4.00 -14.63 16.67
CA ALA A 80 2.74 -15.04 17.27
C ALA A 80 2.15 -13.89 18.07
N LYS A 81 0.81 -13.83 18.09
CA LYS A 81 0.04 -12.93 18.95
C LYS A 81 0.49 -13.07 20.41
N SER A 82 0.73 -11.93 21.04
CA SER A 82 0.97 -11.81 22.48
C SER A 82 -0.18 -11.02 23.11
N GLY A 83 -0.81 -11.59 24.14
CA GLY A 83 -1.95 -10.96 24.82
C GLY A 83 -3.21 -10.84 23.96
N LEU A 84 -4.08 -9.90 24.32
CA LEU A 84 -5.34 -9.64 23.65
C LEU A 84 -5.17 -8.54 22.59
N TRP A 85 -5.40 -8.91 21.34
CA TRP A 85 -5.54 -7.93 20.25
C TRP A 85 -6.98 -7.44 20.19
N THR A 86 -7.13 -6.13 20.06
CA THR A 86 -8.43 -5.46 19.90
C THR A 86 -8.37 -4.51 18.71
N SER A 87 -9.49 -3.87 18.39
CA SER A 87 -9.63 -2.93 17.27
C SER A 87 -8.83 -1.63 17.41
N ASN A 88 -7.94 -1.49 18.39
CA ASN A 88 -7.11 -0.28 18.59
C ASN A 88 -5.73 -0.35 17.90
N GLY A 89 -5.41 -1.46 17.22
CA GLY A 89 -4.15 -1.67 16.52
C GLY A 89 -2.94 -1.95 17.42
N ARG A 90 -3.08 -1.94 18.76
CA ARG A 90 -1.97 -2.24 19.68
C ARG A 90 -1.79 -3.74 19.78
N TRP A 91 -1.06 -4.30 18.83
CA TRP A 91 -0.98 -5.73 18.59
C TRP A 91 0.39 -6.27 18.97
N ASP A 92 0.58 -6.56 20.26
CA ASP A 92 1.86 -7.10 20.72
C ASP A 92 2.13 -8.49 20.14
N VAL A 93 3.39 -8.73 19.80
CA VAL A 93 3.88 -10.00 19.24
C VAL A 93 5.04 -10.56 20.04
N ARG A 94 5.24 -11.87 19.90
CA ARG A 94 6.47 -12.57 20.30
C ARG A 94 6.98 -13.39 19.14
N ALA A 95 8.30 -13.58 19.07
CA ALA A 95 8.89 -14.52 18.12
C ALA A 95 8.29 -15.92 18.33
N SER A 96 7.97 -16.61 17.24
CA SER A 96 7.28 -17.91 17.24
C SER A 96 8.12 -19.01 16.58
N GLY A 97 8.73 -18.71 15.43
CA GLY A 97 9.58 -19.63 14.70
C GLY A 97 10.63 -18.90 13.86
N GLN A 98 11.60 -19.66 13.36
CA GLN A 98 12.65 -19.16 12.47
C GLN A 98 12.82 -20.11 11.30
N ALA A 99 13.04 -19.57 10.10
CA ALA A 99 13.30 -20.35 8.90
C ALA A 99 14.24 -19.60 7.94
N PRO A 100 15.15 -20.32 7.24
CA PRO A 100 15.93 -19.70 6.19
C PRO A 100 15.02 -19.27 5.04
N TYR A 101 15.33 -18.15 4.41
CA TYR A 101 14.68 -17.68 3.20
C TYR A 101 15.70 -17.18 2.19
N LYS A 102 15.28 -17.17 0.92
CA LYS A 102 15.95 -16.49 -0.18
C LYS A 102 14.87 -15.99 -1.13
N THR A 103 14.73 -14.68 -1.22
CA THR A 103 13.73 -14.01 -2.06
C THR A 103 14.38 -12.90 -2.90
N ARG A 104 13.58 -12.03 -3.52
CA ARG A 104 14.00 -11.04 -4.52
C ARG A 104 13.63 -9.60 -4.13
N LEU A 105 14.50 -8.68 -4.54
CA LEU A 105 14.24 -7.24 -4.68
C LEU A 105 14.31 -6.84 -6.17
N LEU A 106 13.32 -6.08 -6.64
CA LEU A 106 13.36 -5.38 -7.93
C LEU A 106 13.53 -3.88 -7.66
N VAL A 107 14.61 -3.28 -8.16
CA VAL A 107 15.03 -1.93 -7.80
C VAL A 107 14.95 -1.02 -9.03
N ARG A 108 14.25 0.10 -8.91
CA ARG A 108 14.24 1.22 -9.86
C ARG A 108 14.80 2.45 -9.17
N ARG A 109 15.86 3.05 -9.69
CA ARG A 109 16.51 4.21 -9.04
C ARG A 109 17.10 5.19 -10.04
N PRO A 110 17.31 6.46 -9.65
CA PRO A 110 18.10 7.39 -10.44
C PRO A 110 19.48 6.82 -10.78
N SER A 111 19.90 6.98 -12.03
CA SER A 111 21.23 6.60 -12.49
C SER A 111 22.30 7.59 -12.00
N ASP A 112 21.93 8.86 -11.88
CA ASP A 112 22.75 9.94 -11.32
C ASP A 112 22.42 10.13 -9.83
N PRO A 113 23.37 9.86 -8.91
CA PRO A 113 23.17 10.08 -7.48
C PRO A 113 22.75 11.49 -7.08
N ALA A 114 23.10 12.52 -7.86
CA ALA A 114 22.71 13.90 -7.59
C ALA A 114 21.20 14.14 -7.78
N LYS A 115 20.51 13.26 -8.52
CA LYS A 115 19.06 13.32 -8.72
C LYS A 115 18.27 12.57 -7.66
N PHE A 116 18.91 11.74 -6.84
CA PHE A 116 18.23 11.01 -5.77
C PHE A 116 17.82 11.94 -4.62
N ASN A 117 16.56 11.88 -4.20
CA ASN A 117 16.03 12.76 -3.16
C ASN A 117 16.30 12.30 -1.72
N GLY A 118 16.89 11.11 -1.55
CA GLY A 118 17.15 10.50 -0.24
C GLY A 118 16.10 9.51 0.22
N THR A 119 15.01 9.31 -0.54
CA THR A 119 13.87 8.49 -0.13
C THR A 119 13.71 7.27 -1.03
N VAL A 120 13.61 6.12 -0.39
CA VAL A 120 13.28 4.85 -1.05
C VAL A 120 11.86 4.47 -0.67
N VAL A 121 11.03 4.20 -1.66
CA VAL A 121 9.70 3.61 -1.51
C VAL A 121 9.84 2.09 -1.67
N VAL A 122 9.42 1.34 -0.67
CA VAL A 122 9.59 -0.10 -0.57
C VAL A 122 8.21 -0.75 -0.63
N GLU A 123 7.88 -1.27 -1.80
CA GLU A 123 6.57 -1.82 -2.09
C GLU A 123 6.52 -3.30 -1.73
N TRP A 124 5.57 -3.63 -0.85
CA TRP A 124 5.14 -5.00 -0.68
C TRP A 124 4.36 -5.42 -1.92
N LEU A 125 5.04 -6.11 -2.84
CA LEU A 125 4.45 -6.52 -4.12
C LEU A 125 3.18 -7.34 -3.87
N ASN A 126 2.09 -6.89 -4.49
CA ASN A 126 0.79 -7.50 -4.35
C ASN A 126 0.75 -8.84 -5.10
N VAL A 127 0.07 -9.85 -4.54
CA VAL A 127 -0.05 -11.20 -5.14
C VAL A 127 -1.49 -11.66 -5.38
N SER A 128 -2.46 -10.76 -5.33
CA SER A 128 -3.88 -11.07 -5.56
C SER A 128 -4.12 -11.71 -6.93
N GLY A 129 -3.36 -11.30 -7.95
CA GLY A 129 -3.35 -11.89 -9.29
C GLY A 129 -2.68 -13.26 -9.39
N GLN A 130 -2.35 -13.92 -8.27
CA GLN A 130 -1.60 -15.19 -8.22
C GLN A 130 -0.17 -15.12 -8.82
N MET A 131 0.33 -13.89 -8.96
CA MET A 131 1.68 -13.50 -9.37
C MET A 131 1.95 -12.13 -8.78
N GLU A 132 3.21 -11.68 -8.82
CA GLU A 132 3.56 -10.37 -8.29
C GLU A 132 3.05 -9.25 -9.20
N LEU A 133 2.55 -8.18 -8.57
CA LEU A 133 2.08 -6.95 -9.18
C LEU A 133 2.68 -5.76 -8.41
N SER A 134 2.86 -4.61 -9.08
CA SER A 134 3.39 -3.37 -8.49
C SER A 134 2.42 -2.19 -8.66
N PRO A 135 1.19 -2.28 -8.13
CA PRO A 135 0.16 -1.25 -8.30
C PRO A 135 0.58 0.13 -7.76
N ASP A 136 1.26 0.21 -6.61
CA ASP A 136 1.65 1.50 -6.04
C ASP A 136 2.72 2.18 -6.88
N TYR A 137 3.66 1.41 -7.46
CA TYR A 137 4.52 1.95 -8.51
C TYR A 137 3.69 2.55 -9.65
N TRP A 138 2.67 1.85 -10.17
CA TRP A 138 1.90 2.35 -11.32
C TRP A 138 1.15 3.65 -10.98
N PHE A 139 0.49 3.71 -9.83
CA PHE A 139 -0.24 4.91 -9.43
C PHE A 139 0.69 6.11 -9.14
N ALA A 140 1.81 5.89 -8.46
CA ALA A 140 2.73 6.96 -8.04
C ALA A 140 3.92 7.18 -9.00
N ARG A 141 3.94 6.49 -10.15
CA ARG A 141 5.06 6.43 -11.10
C ARG A 141 5.58 7.82 -11.47
N ASP A 142 4.68 8.74 -11.78
CA ASP A 142 5.06 10.06 -12.25
C ASP A 142 5.78 10.86 -11.18
N GLU A 143 5.30 10.81 -9.94
CA GLU A 143 5.96 11.48 -8.84
C GLU A 143 7.28 10.81 -8.44
N LEU A 144 7.31 9.47 -8.41
CA LEU A 144 8.50 8.67 -8.16
C LEU A 144 9.66 9.14 -9.06
N LEU A 145 9.43 9.20 -10.36
CA LEU A 145 10.46 9.57 -11.33
C LEU A 145 10.73 11.08 -11.34
N ARG A 146 9.70 11.92 -11.21
CA ARG A 146 9.83 13.38 -11.24
C ARG A 146 10.69 13.93 -10.12
N LYS A 147 10.62 13.35 -8.92
CA LYS A 147 11.37 13.83 -7.76
C LYS A 147 12.53 12.93 -7.34
N GLY A 148 12.90 11.94 -8.14
CA GLY A 148 14.14 11.23 -7.87
C GLY A 148 14.04 10.25 -6.69
N TYR A 149 12.87 9.65 -6.47
CA TYR A 149 12.74 8.56 -5.50
C TYR A 149 13.42 7.31 -6.04
N ALA A 150 13.95 6.46 -5.16
CA ALA A 150 14.19 5.07 -5.52
C ALA A 150 12.95 4.25 -5.15
N TRP A 151 12.62 3.24 -5.96
CA TRP A 151 11.55 2.29 -5.70
C TRP A 151 12.12 0.89 -5.62
N VAL A 152 11.64 0.09 -4.66
CA VAL A 152 12.06 -1.29 -4.45
C VAL A 152 10.84 -2.17 -4.23
N GLY A 153 10.50 -3.02 -5.20
CA GLY A 153 9.50 -4.06 -5.03
C GLY A 153 10.09 -5.27 -4.29
N VAL A 154 9.44 -5.70 -3.22
CA VAL A 154 9.85 -6.85 -2.41
C VAL A 154 8.94 -8.06 -2.67
N SER A 155 9.57 -9.18 -3.03
CA SER A 155 8.93 -10.48 -3.14
C SER A 155 8.67 -11.09 -1.75
N ALA A 156 7.77 -10.48 -0.97
CA ALA A 156 7.57 -10.78 0.45
C ALA A 156 6.63 -11.95 0.73
N GLN A 157 5.78 -12.35 -0.23
CA GLN A 157 4.81 -13.43 -0.06
C GLN A 157 5.18 -14.69 -0.84
N SER A 158 4.76 -15.82 -0.27
CA SER A 158 4.98 -17.17 -0.80
C SER A 158 4.37 -17.34 -2.18
N VAL A 159 3.19 -16.79 -2.45
CA VAL A 159 2.53 -16.89 -3.76
C VAL A 159 3.40 -16.31 -4.88
N GLY A 160 4.05 -15.18 -4.64
CA GLY A 160 4.95 -14.55 -5.63
C GLY A 160 6.17 -15.42 -5.93
N VAL A 161 6.73 -16.10 -4.93
CA VAL A 161 7.97 -16.89 -5.07
C VAL A 161 7.70 -18.35 -5.45
N ASN A 162 6.93 -19.06 -4.62
CA ASN A 162 6.64 -20.49 -4.73
C ASN A 162 5.49 -20.80 -5.70
N GLY A 163 4.66 -19.81 -6.01
CA GLY A 163 3.48 -19.97 -6.85
C GLY A 163 2.20 -20.24 -6.07
N GLY A 164 1.10 -19.71 -6.59
CA GLY A 164 -0.26 -19.99 -6.13
C GLY A 164 -1.05 -20.82 -7.13
N LEU A 165 -2.34 -20.51 -7.25
CA LEU A 165 -3.26 -21.19 -8.15
C LEU A 165 -3.13 -20.75 -9.62
N GLY A 166 -2.41 -19.67 -9.90
CA GLY A 166 -2.22 -19.12 -11.24
C GLY A 166 -1.27 -19.93 -12.13
N GLU A 167 -1.34 -19.69 -13.44
CA GLU A 167 -0.61 -20.45 -14.47
C GLU A 167 0.92 -20.29 -14.38
N ILE A 168 1.40 -19.09 -14.03
CA ILE A 168 2.83 -18.77 -13.93
C ILE A 168 3.53 -19.55 -12.81
N ARG A 169 2.78 -19.99 -11.77
CA ARG A 169 3.32 -20.70 -10.59
C ARG A 169 4.50 -19.97 -9.93
N GLY A 170 4.38 -18.63 -9.81
CA GLY A 170 5.35 -17.76 -9.15
C GLY A 170 6.68 -17.64 -9.90
N LEU A 171 7.64 -16.92 -9.34
CA LEU A 171 8.97 -16.72 -9.91
C LEU A 171 9.65 -18.05 -10.26
N LYS A 172 9.53 -19.04 -9.37
CA LYS A 172 10.13 -20.37 -9.57
C LYS A 172 9.56 -21.11 -10.78
N GLY A 173 8.26 -20.97 -11.05
CA GLY A 173 7.61 -21.54 -12.22
C GLY A 173 7.93 -20.77 -13.50
N TRP A 174 8.04 -19.45 -13.42
CA TRP A 174 8.26 -18.57 -14.57
C TRP A 174 9.65 -18.72 -15.21
N ASP A 175 10.70 -18.78 -14.39
CA ASP A 175 12.07 -19.01 -14.84
C ASP A 175 12.84 -19.87 -13.82
N PRO A 176 12.75 -21.21 -13.94
CA PRO A 176 13.40 -22.12 -13.01
C PRO A 176 14.93 -21.97 -12.97
N ALA A 177 15.57 -21.59 -14.09
CA ALA A 177 17.01 -21.39 -14.14
C ALA A 177 17.44 -20.17 -13.33
N ARG A 178 16.66 -19.09 -13.39
CA ARG A 178 16.91 -17.86 -12.63
C ARG A 178 16.51 -17.97 -11.16
N TYR A 179 15.31 -18.48 -10.89
CA TYR A 179 14.66 -18.41 -9.57
C TYR A 179 14.54 -19.75 -8.84
N GLY A 180 14.95 -20.87 -9.43
CA GLY A 180 14.80 -22.20 -8.80
C GLY A 180 15.46 -22.32 -7.42
N GLY A 181 16.51 -21.52 -7.17
CA GLY A 181 17.18 -21.42 -5.87
C GLY A 181 16.49 -20.54 -4.83
N LEU A 182 15.35 -19.92 -5.13
CA LEU A 182 14.57 -19.16 -4.15
C LEU A 182 13.88 -20.10 -3.14
N VAL A 183 13.79 -19.62 -1.90
CA VAL A 183 13.21 -20.32 -0.75
C VAL A 183 12.31 -19.35 0.00
N HIS A 184 11.01 -19.60 -0.01
CA HIS A 184 10.07 -18.84 0.81
C HIS A 184 9.37 -19.78 1.81
N PRO A 185 9.58 -19.62 3.13
CA PRO A 185 9.13 -20.59 4.14
C PRO A 185 7.64 -20.48 4.52
N GLY A 186 6.89 -19.59 3.87
CA GLY A 186 5.46 -19.36 4.10
C GLY A 186 5.16 -17.96 4.62
N ASP A 187 3.89 -17.54 4.57
CA ASP A 187 3.51 -16.14 4.79
C ASP A 187 3.58 -15.71 6.27
N ALA A 188 3.68 -16.66 7.21
CA ALA A 188 4.02 -16.37 8.60
C ALA A 188 5.37 -15.62 8.76
N PHE A 189 6.28 -15.78 7.79
CA PHE A 189 7.61 -15.19 7.78
C PHE A 189 7.70 -13.92 6.91
N SER A 190 6.67 -13.62 6.13
CA SER A 190 6.65 -12.51 5.16
C SER A 190 6.97 -11.15 5.80
N TYR A 191 6.46 -10.90 7.00
CA TYR A 191 6.68 -9.65 7.72
C TYR A 191 8.15 -9.41 8.11
N ASP A 192 8.88 -10.46 8.52
CA ASP A 192 10.31 -10.31 8.83
C ASP A 192 11.16 -10.33 7.56
N ILE A 193 10.75 -11.07 6.51
CA ILE A 193 11.35 -10.97 5.17
C ILE A 193 11.28 -9.52 4.67
N PHE A 194 10.13 -8.87 4.82
CA PHE A 194 9.94 -7.47 4.46
C PHE A 194 10.75 -6.52 5.35
N SER A 195 10.89 -6.82 6.66
CA SER A 195 11.77 -6.06 7.56
C SER A 195 13.24 -6.18 7.15
N GLN A 196 13.69 -7.38 6.82
CA GLN A 196 15.05 -7.64 6.37
C GLN A 196 15.32 -7.00 5.00
N ALA A 197 14.33 -6.92 4.10
CA ALA A 197 14.46 -6.14 2.87
C ALA A 197 14.85 -4.68 3.15
N GLY A 198 14.15 -3.99 4.05
CA GLY A 198 14.50 -2.63 4.45
C GLY A 198 15.88 -2.53 5.16
N GLN A 199 16.27 -3.54 5.95
CA GLN A 199 17.62 -3.60 6.54
C GLN A 199 18.71 -3.73 5.47
N ALA A 200 18.50 -4.58 4.46
CA ALA A 200 19.42 -4.77 3.34
C ALA A 200 19.61 -3.49 2.52
N LEU A 201 18.59 -2.64 2.44
CA LEU A 201 18.66 -1.34 1.76
C LEU A 201 19.42 -0.28 2.56
N ARG A 202 19.45 -0.37 3.90
CA ARG A 202 20.22 0.56 4.75
C ARG A 202 21.68 0.14 4.92
N SER A 203 21.90 -1.16 5.08
CA SER A 203 23.19 -1.73 5.45
C SER A 203 23.41 -3.03 4.66
N PRO A 204 23.67 -2.94 3.34
CA PRO A 204 23.81 -4.13 2.50
C PRO A 204 25.04 -4.95 2.90
N ASP A 205 24.86 -6.26 3.01
CA ASP A 205 25.94 -7.24 3.02
C ASP A 205 26.03 -7.90 1.64
N GLY A 206 27.10 -7.65 0.89
CA GLY A 206 27.22 -8.01 -0.51
C GLY A 206 27.05 -6.81 -1.45
N PRO A 207 26.54 -7.00 -2.68
CA PRO A 207 26.26 -5.90 -3.60
C PRO A 207 25.24 -4.94 -3.00
N ASP A 208 25.47 -3.64 -3.13
CA ASP A 208 24.51 -2.61 -2.72
C ASP A 208 23.37 -2.49 -3.75
N PRO A 209 22.11 -2.82 -3.38
CA PRO A 209 20.96 -2.70 -4.28
C PRO A 209 20.76 -1.28 -4.82
N LEU A 210 21.13 -0.28 -4.04
CA LEU A 210 20.94 1.13 -4.35
C LEU A 210 22.19 1.76 -4.97
N GLY A 211 23.29 1.01 -5.16
CA GLY A 211 24.48 1.47 -5.86
C GLY A 211 25.14 2.71 -5.23
N GLY A 212 25.17 2.79 -3.91
CA GLY A 212 25.81 3.86 -3.13
C GLY A 212 24.92 5.08 -2.87
N LEU A 213 23.63 5.04 -3.22
CA LEU A 213 22.71 6.14 -2.90
C LEU A 213 22.56 6.30 -1.38
N ALA A 214 22.68 7.54 -0.90
CA ALA A 214 22.59 7.85 0.53
C ALA A 214 21.12 7.86 1.02
N VAL A 215 20.65 6.71 1.52
CA VAL A 215 19.30 6.56 2.06
C VAL A 215 19.11 7.40 3.32
N ARG A 216 18.11 8.28 3.29
CA ARG A 216 17.65 9.07 4.44
C ARG A 216 16.33 8.55 4.98
N THR A 217 15.45 8.09 4.09
CA THR A 217 14.08 7.70 4.42
C THR A 217 13.70 6.42 3.69
N LEU A 218 13.13 5.46 4.41
CA LEU A 218 12.46 4.29 3.85
C LEU A 218 10.96 4.39 4.12
N LEU A 219 10.16 4.51 3.06
CA LEU A 219 8.70 4.45 3.14
C LEU A 219 8.26 3.05 2.72
N ALA A 220 7.43 2.39 3.51
CA ALA A 220 6.81 1.13 3.11
C ALA A 220 5.41 1.38 2.55
N ASP A 221 5.09 0.75 1.43
CA ASP A 221 3.76 0.79 0.84
C ASP A 221 3.25 -0.58 0.39
N GLY A 222 1.96 -0.62 0.12
CA GLY A 222 1.22 -1.81 -0.25
C GLY A 222 -0.25 -1.48 -0.50
N GLU A 223 -0.82 -2.18 -1.47
CA GLU A 223 -2.15 -1.94 -2.03
C GLU A 223 -3.01 -3.20 -1.89
N SER A 224 -4.32 -3.05 -1.66
CA SER A 224 -5.28 -4.17 -1.64
C SER A 224 -4.90 -5.24 -0.60
N GLN A 225 -4.60 -6.48 -1.03
CA GLN A 225 -4.13 -7.54 -0.14
C GLN A 225 -2.86 -7.13 0.61
N SER A 226 -1.87 -6.54 -0.07
CA SER A 226 -0.65 -6.10 0.59
C SER A 226 -0.88 -4.93 1.54
N ALA A 227 -1.93 -4.12 1.34
CA ALA A 227 -2.36 -3.12 2.31
C ALA A 227 -2.91 -3.75 3.62
N GLY A 228 -3.57 -4.91 3.51
CA GLY A 228 -3.96 -5.73 4.66
C GLY A 228 -2.75 -6.26 5.44
N LEU A 229 -1.70 -6.71 4.75
CA LEU A 229 -0.41 -7.04 5.36
C LEU A 229 0.24 -5.80 6.00
N MET A 230 0.20 -4.65 5.32
CA MET A 230 0.78 -3.40 5.83
C MET A 230 0.08 -2.88 7.08
N THR A 231 -1.24 -3.05 7.18
CA THR A 231 -2.00 -2.78 8.42
C THR A 231 -1.48 -3.61 9.58
N THR A 232 -1.28 -4.90 9.37
CA THR A 232 -0.71 -5.80 10.39
C THR A 232 0.75 -5.47 10.69
N TYR A 233 1.54 -5.14 9.67
CA TYR A 233 2.93 -4.72 9.85
C TYR A 233 3.03 -3.47 10.73
N ALA A 234 2.28 -2.41 10.40
CA ALA A 234 2.27 -1.17 11.15
C ALA A 234 1.82 -1.39 12.61
N ASN A 235 0.79 -2.21 12.82
CA ASN A 235 0.24 -2.46 14.15
C ASN A 235 1.11 -3.36 15.03
N ALA A 236 1.67 -4.43 14.45
CA ALA A 236 2.29 -5.52 15.19
C ALA A 236 3.81 -5.61 15.03
N VAL A 237 4.34 -5.40 13.82
CA VAL A 237 5.74 -5.68 13.49
C VAL A 237 6.63 -4.45 13.59
N GLN A 238 6.17 -3.29 13.11
CA GLN A 238 6.93 -2.04 13.21
C GLN A 238 7.41 -1.71 14.64
N PRO A 239 6.61 -1.92 15.72
CA PRO A 239 7.06 -1.63 17.09
C PRO A 239 8.31 -2.42 17.52
N VAL A 240 8.50 -3.62 16.97
CA VAL A 240 9.61 -4.52 17.28
C VAL A 240 10.73 -4.47 16.24
N ALA A 241 10.41 -4.28 14.95
CA ALA A 241 11.37 -4.27 13.85
C ALA A 241 11.99 -2.89 13.60
N ARG A 242 11.19 -1.81 13.67
CA ARG A 242 11.61 -0.40 13.54
C ARG A 242 12.46 -0.10 12.30
N VAL A 243 12.07 -0.65 11.15
CA VAL A 243 12.86 -0.56 9.90
C VAL A 243 12.46 0.64 9.05
N TYR A 244 11.16 0.90 8.95
CA TYR A 244 10.58 1.90 8.06
C TYR A 244 10.30 3.21 8.78
N ASP A 245 10.43 4.32 8.05
CA ASP A 245 10.26 5.70 8.53
C ASP A 245 8.86 6.25 8.26
N GLY A 246 8.01 5.52 7.53
CA GLY A 246 6.62 5.88 7.28
C GLY A 246 5.91 4.80 6.47
N PHE A 247 4.57 4.84 6.47
CA PHE A 247 3.72 3.85 5.80
C PHE A 247 2.70 4.52 4.90
N MET A 248 2.53 4.01 3.68
CA MET A 248 1.35 4.24 2.84
C MET A 248 0.56 2.95 2.76
N ILE A 249 -0.70 2.98 3.19
CA ILE A 249 -1.62 1.83 3.16
C ILE A 249 -2.70 2.19 2.15
N HIS A 250 -2.61 1.63 0.95
CA HIS A 250 -3.46 2.00 -0.18
C HIS A 250 -4.56 0.95 -0.40
N SER A 251 -5.82 1.36 -0.56
CA SER A 251 -6.92 0.46 -0.93
C SER A 251 -7.12 -0.74 0.01
N ASN A 252 -7.02 -0.53 1.32
CA ASN A 252 -7.21 -1.59 2.34
C ASN A 252 -8.69 -1.81 2.69
N GLY A 253 -9.01 -2.98 3.26
CA GLY A 253 -10.30 -3.27 3.89
C GLY A 253 -10.34 -3.01 5.40
N ALA A 254 -11.47 -3.31 6.04
CA ALA A 254 -11.66 -3.08 7.47
C ALA A 254 -10.89 -4.04 8.40
N VAL A 255 -10.27 -5.09 7.86
CA VAL A 255 -9.59 -6.13 8.64
C VAL A 255 -8.17 -6.32 8.09
N GLY A 256 -7.17 -6.22 8.97
CA GLY A 256 -5.79 -6.50 8.65
C GLY A 256 -5.56 -7.99 8.45
N ALA A 257 -4.49 -8.35 7.74
CA ALA A 257 -4.20 -9.75 7.45
C ALA A 257 -3.67 -10.50 8.69
N PRO A 258 -3.94 -11.81 8.81
CA PRO A 258 -3.49 -12.58 9.96
C PRO A 258 -1.97 -12.67 10.03
N ILE A 259 -1.40 -12.45 11.22
CA ILE A 259 0.05 -12.55 11.48
C ILE A 259 0.60 -13.96 11.28
N SER A 260 -0.28 -14.98 11.37
CA SER A 260 0.06 -16.37 11.09
C SER A 260 0.34 -16.65 9.62
N GLY A 261 -0.06 -15.76 8.71
CA GLY A 261 -0.02 -15.99 7.26
C GLY A 261 -1.13 -16.91 6.74
N GLU A 262 -1.99 -17.44 7.61
CA GLU A 262 -3.08 -18.34 7.24
C GLU A 262 -4.38 -17.55 7.00
N LEU A 263 -4.88 -17.52 5.77
CA LEU A 263 -6.06 -16.72 5.40
C LEU A 263 -7.29 -17.00 6.29
N ALA A 264 -7.48 -18.26 6.71
CA ALA A 264 -8.59 -18.67 7.57
C ALA A 264 -8.61 -17.94 8.93
N ASP A 265 -7.46 -17.47 9.41
CA ASP A 265 -7.34 -16.76 10.68
C ASP A 265 -7.86 -15.33 10.64
N THR A 266 -8.22 -14.82 9.45
CA THR A 266 -8.88 -13.50 9.29
C THR A 266 -10.16 -13.40 10.12
N LEU A 267 -10.88 -14.52 10.32
CA LEU A 267 -12.08 -14.57 11.16
C LEU A 267 -11.82 -14.29 12.65
N TRP A 268 -10.56 -14.42 13.09
CA TRP A 268 -10.12 -14.19 14.46
C TRP A 268 -9.35 -12.88 14.64
N MET A 269 -9.17 -12.12 13.55
CA MET A 269 -8.57 -10.80 13.59
C MET A 269 -9.53 -9.77 14.19
N PRO A 270 -9.04 -8.74 14.89
CA PRO A 270 -9.89 -7.64 15.34
C PRO A 270 -10.61 -6.99 14.16
N ASN A 271 -11.94 -6.94 14.23
CA ASN A 271 -12.78 -6.32 13.21
C ASN A 271 -13.61 -5.18 13.84
N PRO A 272 -13.34 -3.91 13.51
CA PRO A 272 -12.34 -3.46 12.53
C PRO A 272 -10.90 -3.50 13.07
N SER A 273 -9.93 -3.46 12.16
CA SER A 273 -8.50 -3.32 12.41
C SER A 273 -8.05 -1.88 12.17
N ARG A 274 -8.11 -1.04 13.21
CA ARG A 274 -7.61 0.35 13.14
C ARG A 274 -6.08 0.40 13.23
N ILE A 275 -5.49 1.46 12.70
CA ILE A 275 -4.07 1.76 12.85
C ILE A 275 -3.81 2.34 14.24
N ARG A 276 -2.85 1.76 14.96
CA ARG A 276 -2.40 2.27 16.26
C ARG A 276 -1.89 3.70 16.15
N THR A 277 -2.22 4.53 17.12
CA THR A 277 -1.94 5.97 17.08
C THR A 277 -0.64 6.38 17.79
N ASP A 278 0.12 5.41 18.30
CA ASP A 278 1.36 5.62 19.07
C ASP A 278 2.64 5.18 18.33
N LEU A 279 2.57 4.98 17.01
CA LEU A 279 3.79 4.82 16.21
C LEU A 279 4.62 6.11 16.24
N THR A 280 5.94 5.95 16.24
CA THR A 280 6.88 7.08 16.14
C THR A 280 7.00 7.62 14.71
N VAL A 281 6.45 6.89 13.74
CA VAL A 281 6.51 7.18 12.31
C VAL A 281 5.10 7.45 11.77
N PRO A 282 4.97 8.28 10.72
CA PRO A 282 3.68 8.53 10.08
C PRO A 282 3.10 7.33 9.34
N THR A 283 1.77 7.22 9.36
CA THR A 283 0.99 6.29 8.53
C THR A 283 -0.06 7.07 7.76
N PHE A 284 -0.08 6.88 6.45
CA PHE A 284 -1.06 7.46 5.54
C PHE A 284 -1.92 6.34 4.97
N VAL A 285 -3.21 6.37 5.25
CA VAL A 285 -4.18 5.45 4.66
C VAL A 285 -4.88 6.17 3.51
N VAL A 286 -4.83 5.60 2.31
CA VAL A 286 -5.49 6.17 1.12
C VAL A 286 -6.48 5.13 0.61
N LEU A 287 -7.75 5.52 0.50
CA LEU A 287 -8.85 4.67 0.07
C LEU A 287 -9.49 5.25 -1.18
N THR A 288 -9.69 4.42 -2.20
CA THR A 288 -10.48 4.78 -3.37
C THR A 288 -11.97 4.66 -3.06
N GLU A 289 -12.84 5.19 -3.92
CA GLU A 289 -14.28 5.06 -3.74
C GLU A 289 -14.73 3.59 -3.73
N THR A 290 -14.07 2.72 -4.49
CA THR A 290 -14.33 1.26 -4.50
C THR A 290 -14.10 0.63 -3.13
N ASP A 291 -13.14 1.12 -2.35
CA ASP A 291 -12.69 0.49 -1.11
C ASP A 291 -13.52 0.87 0.10
N VAL A 292 -14.06 2.09 0.10
CA VAL A 292 -14.78 2.68 1.25
C VAL A 292 -15.89 1.77 1.80
N PRO A 293 -16.72 1.08 0.97
CA PRO A 293 -17.72 0.14 1.49
C PRO A 293 -17.11 -0.99 2.34
N LEU A 294 -15.92 -1.48 1.98
CA LEU A 294 -15.21 -2.55 2.69
C LEU A 294 -14.32 -2.04 3.83
N ALA A 295 -13.94 -0.76 3.80
CA ALA A 295 -12.99 -0.15 4.73
C ALA A 295 -13.64 0.72 5.82
N SER A 296 -14.83 1.26 5.58
CA SER A 296 -15.44 2.32 6.41
C SER A 296 -15.62 1.96 7.88
N ALA A 297 -15.82 0.67 8.20
CA ALA A 297 -15.89 0.21 9.59
C ALA A 297 -14.58 0.48 10.37
N ALA A 298 -13.43 0.50 9.68
CA ALA A 298 -12.12 0.80 10.26
C ALA A 298 -11.76 2.29 10.30
N ARG A 299 -12.66 3.18 9.89
CA ARG A 299 -12.47 4.63 10.07
C ARG A 299 -12.07 4.94 11.53
N GLN A 300 -11.16 5.88 11.65
CA GLN A 300 -10.68 6.43 12.90
C GLN A 300 -10.41 7.92 12.72
N PRO A 301 -10.48 8.73 13.79
CA PRO A 301 -10.01 10.10 13.73
C PRO A 301 -8.54 10.14 13.33
N ASP A 302 -8.20 11.08 12.46
CA ASP A 302 -6.80 11.35 12.19
C ASP A 302 -6.07 11.87 13.43
N THR A 303 -4.76 11.64 13.48
CA THR A 303 -3.88 12.07 14.56
C THR A 303 -2.62 12.75 14.01
N ASP A 304 -1.70 13.13 14.89
CA ASP A 304 -0.36 13.60 14.51
C ASP A 304 0.51 12.54 13.82
N ARG A 305 0.04 11.29 13.73
CA ARG A 305 0.75 10.14 13.15
C ARG A 305 -0.08 9.31 12.18
N VAL A 306 -1.39 9.52 12.09
CA VAL A 306 -2.26 8.78 11.15
C VAL A 306 -3.13 9.78 10.40
N VAL A 307 -3.10 9.73 9.07
CA VAL A 307 -4.00 10.52 8.20
C VAL A 307 -4.71 9.60 7.23
N HIS A 308 -5.99 9.87 6.97
CA HIS A 308 -6.80 9.13 6.00
C HIS A 308 -7.25 10.07 4.88
N TRP A 309 -7.14 9.59 3.64
CA TRP A 309 -7.84 10.16 2.48
C TRP A 309 -8.80 9.13 1.91
N GLU A 310 -10.02 9.56 1.64
CA GLU A 310 -11.02 8.81 0.89
C GLU A 310 -11.31 9.59 -0.39
N LEU A 311 -11.03 8.99 -1.54
CA LEU A 311 -10.93 9.70 -2.81
C LEU A 311 -12.22 9.54 -3.61
N ALA A 312 -12.97 10.63 -3.79
CA ALA A 312 -14.20 10.61 -4.57
C ALA A 312 -13.90 10.37 -6.06
N GLY A 313 -14.76 9.65 -6.77
CA GLY A 313 -14.66 9.42 -8.22
C GLY A 313 -13.48 8.57 -8.66
N THR A 314 -12.86 7.81 -7.75
CA THR A 314 -11.72 6.92 -8.04
C THR A 314 -12.10 5.45 -7.91
N SER A 315 -11.22 4.54 -8.32
CA SER A 315 -11.45 3.10 -8.18
C SER A 315 -10.18 2.35 -7.80
N HIS A 316 -10.35 1.14 -7.26
CA HIS A 316 -9.28 0.29 -6.72
C HIS A 316 -8.16 0.04 -7.75
N GLY A 317 -8.55 -0.37 -8.96
CA GLY A 317 -7.74 -0.21 -10.17
C GLY A 317 -8.43 0.81 -11.08
N ASP A 318 -7.68 1.56 -11.89
CA ASP A 318 -8.26 2.52 -12.84
C ASP A 318 -7.62 2.37 -14.22
N GLN A 319 -8.12 3.12 -15.20
CA GLN A 319 -7.60 3.14 -16.56
C GLN A 319 -6.11 3.51 -16.59
N TRP A 320 -5.66 4.41 -15.72
CA TRP A 320 -4.26 4.82 -15.64
C TRP A 320 -3.34 3.67 -15.23
N ALA A 321 -3.66 3.01 -14.11
CA ALA A 321 -2.90 1.88 -13.61
C ALA A 321 -2.95 0.70 -14.61
N TYR A 322 -4.09 0.49 -15.28
CA TYR A 322 -4.21 -0.50 -16.33
C TYR A 322 -3.30 -0.22 -17.53
N ASP A 323 -3.29 1.01 -18.05
CA ASP A 323 -2.49 1.38 -19.22
C ASP A 323 -0.99 1.37 -18.93
N LEU A 324 -0.59 1.73 -17.70
CA LEU A 324 0.80 1.72 -17.29
C LEU A 324 1.31 0.31 -16.92
N GLY A 325 0.50 -0.45 -16.18
CA GLY A 325 0.84 -1.80 -15.71
C GLY A 325 0.69 -2.87 -16.79
N GLY A 326 -0.32 -2.75 -17.66
CA GLY A 326 -0.68 -3.72 -18.69
C GLY A 326 0.49 -4.15 -19.59
N PRO A 327 1.28 -3.22 -20.16
CA PRO A 327 2.47 -3.57 -20.94
C PRO A 327 3.52 -4.37 -20.14
N THR A 328 3.73 -4.03 -18.87
CA THR A 328 4.67 -4.73 -17.96
C THR A 328 4.18 -6.15 -17.64
N LEU A 329 2.88 -6.31 -17.37
CA LEU A 329 2.27 -7.61 -17.14
C LEU A 329 2.29 -8.47 -18.40
N LYS A 330 1.95 -7.91 -19.55
CA LYS A 330 1.99 -8.62 -20.84
C LYS A 330 3.41 -9.07 -21.21
N LYS A 331 4.42 -8.23 -20.96
CA LYS A 331 5.84 -8.57 -21.15
C LYS A 331 6.25 -9.77 -20.28
N SER A 332 5.75 -9.84 -19.04
CA SER A 332 6.14 -10.87 -18.07
C SER A 332 5.32 -12.16 -18.22
N ALA A 333 4.00 -12.06 -18.30
CA ALA A 333 3.09 -13.20 -18.23
C ALA A 333 2.35 -13.51 -19.54
N GLY A 334 2.48 -12.68 -20.58
CA GLY A 334 1.79 -12.91 -21.85
C GLY A 334 0.28 -13.03 -21.68
N SER A 335 -0.32 -14.11 -22.18
CA SER A 335 -1.75 -14.41 -22.03
C SER A 335 -2.14 -14.87 -20.63
N ALA A 336 -1.19 -15.24 -19.77
CA ALA A 336 -1.44 -15.61 -18.38
C ALA A 336 -1.53 -14.39 -17.44
N ALA A 337 -1.31 -13.18 -17.96
CA ALA A 337 -1.49 -11.95 -17.19
C ALA A 337 -2.95 -11.85 -16.69
N PRO A 338 -3.18 -11.46 -15.42
CA PRO A 338 -4.53 -11.26 -14.90
C PRO A 338 -5.23 -10.18 -15.74
N ALA A 339 -6.41 -10.52 -16.24
CA ALA A 339 -7.26 -9.58 -16.93
C ALA A 339 -8.46 -9.22 -16.04
N PRO A 340 -9.00 -8.00 -16.16
CA PRO A 340 -10.23 -7.63 -15.46
C PRO A 340 -11.43 -8.50 -15.87
N ASP A 341 -11.42 -9.00 -17.12
CA ASP A 341 -12.45 -9.88 -17.70
C ASP A 341 -13.87 -9.33 -17.57
N CYS A 342 -14.04 -8.03 -17.85
CA CYS A 342 -15.37 -7.42 -17.89
C CYS A 342 -16.19 -7.91 -19.07
N ALA A 343 -17.50 -8.08 -18.86
CA ALA A 343 -18.43 -8.53 -19.87
C ALA A 343 -18.48 -7.57 -21.08
N ALA A 344 -18.83 -8.12 -22.25
CA ALA A 344 -19.03 -7.30 -23.43
C ALA A 344 -20.16 -6.28 -23.20
N GLY A 345 -19.91 -5.02 -23.55
CA GLY A 345 -20.86 -3.93 -23.33
C GLY A 345 -20.84 -3.34 -21.92
N SER A 346 -19.93 -3.76 -21.03
CA SER A 346 -19.71 -3.05 -19.77
C SER A 346 -19.15 -1.65 -20.01
N ALA A 347 -19.49 -0.72 -19.12
CA ALA A 347 -18.95 0.64 -19.14
C ALA A 347 -17.41 0.66 -19.11
N PRO A 348 -16.77 1.69 -19.71
CA PRO A 348 -15.32 1.86 -19.66
C PRO A 348 -14.81 1.96 -18.22
N PHE A 349 -13.54 1.60 -18.01
CA PHE A 349 -12.92 1.71 -16.69
C PHE A 349 -12.94 3.15 -16.20
N ASN A 350 -13.08 3.29 -14.89
CA ASN A 350 -12.90 4.58 -14.23
C ASN A 350 -11.54 5.16 -14.63
N ASP A 351 -11.50 6.44 -14.98
CA ASP A 351 -10.29 7.20 -15.30
C ASP A 351 -10.19 8.45 -14.44
N GLY A 352 -10.68 8.32 -13.21
CA GLY A 352 -10.64 9.35 -12.20
C GLY A 352 -9.21 9.69 -11.77
N PRO A 353 -9.07 10.67 -10.89
CA PRO A 353 -7.79 11.31 -10.60
C PRO A 353 -6.99 10.56 -9.52
N GLY A 354 -7.07 9.22 -9.48
CA GLY A 354 -6.43 8.37 -8.47
C GLY A 354 -4.91 8.57 -8.42
N HIS A 355 -4.26 8.48 -9.57
CA HIS A 355 -2.81 8.69 -9.71
C HIS A 355 -2.34 10.07 -9.24
N TYR A 356 -3.10 11.14 -9.48
CA TYR A 356 -2.78 12.47 -8.96
C TYR A 356 -2.86 12.56 -7.43
N SER A 357 -3.85 11.89 -6.84
CA SER A 357 -3.96 11.80 -5.39
C SER A 357 -2.80 10.99 -4.79
N MET A 358 -2.38 9.91 -5.46
CA MET A 358 -1.26 9.07 -5.03
C MET A 358 0.08 9.80 -5.14
N ASN A 359 0.31 10.56 -6.21
CA ASN A 359 1.47 11.47 -6.33
C ASN A 359 1.52 12.46 -5.14
N ALA A 360 0.39 13.09 -4.82
CA ALA A 360 0.31 14.00 -3.69
C ALA A 360 0.53 13.26 -2.35
N ALA A 361 -0.09 12.10 -2.14
CA ALA A 361 0.05 11.31 -0.92
C ALA A 361 1.51 10.91 -0.67
N LEU A 362 2.21 10.39 -1.69
CA LEU A 362 3.63 10.04 -1.62
C LEU A 362 4.50 11.24 -1.23
N ARG A 363 4.35 12.38 -1.92
CA ARG A 363 5.13 13.58 -1.61
C ARG A 363 4.90 14.06 -0.18
N ARG A 364 3.65 14.03 0.28
CA ARG A 364 3.26 14.49 1.62
C ARG A 364 3.78 13.53 2.69
N LEU A 365 3.69 12.22 2.46
CA LEU A 365 4.26 11.21 3.35
C LEU A 365 5.77 11.35 3.46
N ASP A 366 6.49 11.51 2.33
CA ASP A 366 7.93 11.77 2.34
C ASP A 366 8.28 12.99 3.21
N ALA A 367 7.62 14.12 2.94
CA ALA A 367 7.90 15.35 3.68
C ALA A 367 7.62 15.15 5.18
N TRP A 368 6.52 14.49 5.53
CA TRP A 368 6.11 14.24 6.91
C TRP A 368 7.04 13.27 7.65
N ALA A 369 7.48 12.19 6.99
CA ALA A 369 8.46 11.24 7.53
C ALA A 369 9.82 11.92 7.82
N ARG A 370 10.16 12.96 7.05
CA ARG A 370 11.36 13.78 7.24
C ARG A 370 11.16 14.94 8.23
N GLY A 371 10.08 14.94 9.00
CA GLY A 371 9.78 15.94 10.03
C GLY A 371 9.08 17.21 9.50
N GLY A 372 8.61 17.19 8.25
CA GLY A 372 7.77 18.22 7.67
C GLY A 372 6.35 18.22 8.22
N ALA A 373 5.53 19.13 7.69
CA ALA A 373 4.15 19.29 8.11
C ALA A 373 3.32 18.01 7.85
N ARG A 374 2.46 17.68 8.80
CA ARG A 374 1.44 16.64 8.65
C ARG A 374 0.56 16.95 7.42
N PRO A 375 0.21 15.96 6.59
CA PRO A 375 -0.76 16.13 5.50
C PRO A 375 -2.11 16.66 6.02
N ALA A 376 -2.86 17.37 5.17
CA ALA A 376 -4.23 17.76 5.51
C ALA A 376 -5.12 16.52 5.62
N SER A 377 -6.11 16.56 6.52
CA SER A 377 -7.13 15.51 6.61
C SER A 377 -8.06 15.55 5.41
N GLY A 378 -8.49 14.37 4.94
CA GLY A 378 -9.56 14.25 3.96
C GLY A 378 -10.94 14.32 4.62
N ALA A 379 -11.96 14.76 3.89
CA ALA A 379 -13.34 14.56 4.30
C ALA A 379 -13.73 13.09 4.10
N PRO A 380 -14.56 12.48 4.96
CA PRO A 380 -15.13 11.16 4.69
C PRO A 380 -15.97 11.19 3.41
N LEU A 381 -15.90 10.10 2.66
CA LEU A 381 -16.70 9.82 1.47
C LEU A 381 -18.00 9.11 1.87
N ASP A 382 -19.09 9.45 1.21
CA ASP A 382 -20.34 8.70 1.26
C ASP A 382 -20.60 8.10 -0.12
N THR A 383 -20.44 6.78 -0.22
CA THR A 383 -20.60 6.04 -1.49
C THR A 383 -22.06 5.77 -1.84
N VAL A 384 -22.99 5.99 -0.89
CA VAL A 384 -24.43 5.79 -1.05
C VAL A 384 -25.11 7.11 -1.42
N LEU A 385 -24.77 8.19 -0.73
CA LEU A 385 -25.25 9.53 -1.05
C LEU A 385 -24.53 10.05 -2.30
N ARG A 386 -25.23 10.01 -3.43
CA ARG A 386 -24.76 10.54 -4.71
C ARG A 386 -25.51 11.82 -5.08
N ASP A 387 -24.84 12.71 -5.78
CA ASP A 387 -25.49 13.87 -6.41
C ASP A 387 -26.45 13.37 -7.49
N PRO A 388 -27.78 13.58 -7.36
CA PRO A 388 -28.74 13.10 -8.35
C PRO A 388 -28.56 13.70 -9.74
N ARG A 389 -27.83 14.81 -9.89
CA ARG A 389 -27.55 15.38 -11.21
C ARG A 389 -26.36 14.72 -11.88
N THR A 390 -25.32 14.38 -11.12
CA THR A 390 -24.02 14.01 -11.68
C THR A 390 -23.63 12.57 -11.39
N GLY A 391 -24.38 11.85 -10.56
CA GLY A 391 -24.06 10.48 -10.13
C GLY A 391 -22.83 10.36 -9.23
N LEU A 392 -22.11 11.46 -8.95
CA LEU A 392 -20.89 11.46 -8.15
C LEU A 392 -21.19 11.28 -6.66
N ALA A 393 -20.42 10.43 -5.99
CA ALA A 393 -20.47 10.25 -4.54
C ALA A 393 -20.24 11.56 -3.78
N ALA A 394 -20.86 11.75 -2.61
CA ALA A 394 -20.72 12.95 -1.79
C ALA A 394 -19.51 12.85 -0.84
N GLY A 395 -18.94 13.99 -0.46
CA GLY A 395 -17.77 14.04 0.42
C GLY A 395 -16.47 13.65 -0.29
N GLY A 396 -15.53 13.10 0.49
CA GLY A 396 -14.21 12.69 0.01
C GLY A 396 -13.28 13.86 -0.35
N VAL A 397 -12.04 13.51 -0.69
CA VAL A 397 -11.14 14.39 -1.44
C VAL A 397 -11.66 14.47 -2.89
N ARG A 398 -11.99 15.68 -3.33
CA ARG A 398 -12.55 15.94 -4.67
C ARG A 398 -11.55 16.75 -5.50
N LEU A 399 -10.87 16.06 -6.41
CA LEU A 399 -9.98 16.69 -7.39
C LEU A 399 -10.78 17.26 -8.59
N PRO A 400 -10.15 18.01 -9.52
CA PRO A 400 -10.86 18.72 -10.58
C PRO A 400 -11.84 17.87 -11.40
N ASP A 401 -11.51 16.62 -11.72
CA ASP A 401 -12.41 15.69 -12.44
C ASP A 401 -13.75 15.43 -11.74
N VAL A 402 -13.82 15.66 -10.42
CA VAL A 402 -15.00 15.43 -9.58
C VAL A 402 -15.64 16.76 -9.12
N ALA A 403 -14.84 17.83 -9.04
CA ALA A 403 -15.31 19.17 -8.68
C ALA A 403 -15.87 19.95 -9.89
N VAL A 404 -15.37 19.66 -11.10
CA VAL A 404 -15.78 20.25 -12.38
C VAL A 404 -16.00 19.10 -13.38
N PRO A 405 -16.98 18.23 -13.11
CA PRO A 405 -17.14 16.98 -13.84
C PRO A 405 -17.61 17.18 -15.27
N THR A 406 -17.19 16.28 -16.16
CA THR A 406 -17.67 16.17 -17.54
C THR A 406 -18.22 14.79 -17.85
N ARG A 407 -18.26 13.93 -16.84
CA ARG A 407 -18.59 12.51 -16.88
C ARG A 407 -18.93 12.07 -15.48
N THR A 408 -19.74 11.04 -15.36
CA THR A 408 -19.95 10.37 -14.07
C THR A 408 -18.77 9.45 -13.81
N LEU A 409 -18.20 9.55 -12.61
CA LEU A 409 -17.14 8.68 -12.12
C LEU A 409 -17.66 7.91 -10.90
N THR A 410 -17.39 6.62 -10.87
CA THR A 410 -17.78 5.76 -9.75
C THR A 410 -16.76 4.67 -9.50
N GLY A 411 -16.59 4.33 -8.22
CA GLY A 411 -15.82 3.16 -7.80
C GLY A 411 -16.59 1.84 -7.96
N MET A 412 -17.86 1.88 -8.37
CA MET A 412 -18.73 0.71 -8.54
C MET A 412 -18.99 0.45 -10.02
N ARG A 413 -19.36 -0.79 -10.37
CA ARG A 413 -19.82 -1.17 -11.70
C ARG A 413 -20.65 -2.47 -11.63
N ASP A 414 -21.44 -2.74 -12.67
CA ASP A 414 -22.01 -4.07 -12.85
C ASP A 414 -20.93 -5.10 -13.20
N THR A 415 -21.04 -6.24 -12.54
CA THR A 415 -20.16 -7.40 -12.71
C THR A 415 -20.92 -8.63 -13.20
N ALA A 416 -22.19 -8.49 -13.60
CA ALA A 416 -22.96 -9.57 -14.18
C ALA A 416 -22.24 -10.13 -15.42
N GLY A 417 -22.01 -11.44 -15.42
CA GLY A 417 -21.28 -12.12 -16.50
C GLY A 417 -19.79 -11.75 -16.63
N SER A 418 -19.22 -11.01 -15.66
CA SER A 418 -17.82 -10.58 -15.64
C SER A 418 -16.95 -11.46 -14.73
N GLY A 419 -15.64 -11.43 -14.93
CA GLY A 419 -14.66 -11.99 -14.03
C GLY A 419 -14.58 -11.23 -12.70
N VAL A 420 -14.01 -11.88 -11.67
CA VAL A 420 -13.98 -11.36 -10.29
C VAL A 420 -13.22 -10.04 -10.16
N PHE A 421 -12.22 -9.79 -11.02
CA PHE A 421 -11.43 -8.56 -10.97
C PHE A 421 -12.13 -7.37 -11.59
N CYS A 422 -13.15 -7.57 -12.43
CA CYS A 422 -13.83 -6.48 -13.13
C CYS A 422 -14.33 -5.42 -12.14
N GLY A 423 -14.95 -5.85 -11.04
CA GLY A 423 -15.52 -4.97 -10.01
C GLY A 423 -14.54 -4.01 -9.34
N LEU A 424 -13.23 -4.25 -9.47
CA LEU A 424 -12.19 -3.36 -8.93
C LEU A 424 -11.93 -2.13 -9.80
N TYR A 425 -12.33 -2.16 -11.08
CA TYR A 425 -11.94 -1.12 -12.04
C TYR A 425 -12.88 0.09 -12.09
N GLY A 426 -13.89 0.12 -11.21
CA GLY A 426 -14.96 1.12 -11.24
C GLY A 426 -15.56 1.27 -12.63
N ALA A 427 -16.18 2.42 -12.88
CA ALA A 427 -16.61 2.80 -14.21
C ALA A 427 -16.64 4.33 -14.41
N ARG A 428 -16.71 4.73 -15.68
CA ARG A 428 -16.97 6.11 -16.09
C ARG A 428 -18.06 6.16 -17.15
N ASP A 429 -18.80 7.25 -17.17
CA ASP A 429 -19.77 7.55 -18.23
C ASP A 429 -19.67 9.01 -18.70
N PRO A 430 -19.12 9.28 -19.90
CA PRO A 430 -19.02 10.62 -20.46
C PRO A 430 -20.37 11.24 -20.78
N TRP A 431 -20.61 12.49 -20.37
CA TRP A 431 -21.84 13.20 -20.69
C TRP A 431 -21.82 13.74 -22.13
N ASN A 432 -22.06 12.84 -23.09
CA ASN A 432 -21.94 13.08 -24.52
C ASN A 432 -23.31 13.01 -25.24
N GLY A 433 -24.40 12.72 -24.51
CA GLY A 433 -25.75 12.59 -25.05
C GLY A 433 -25.92 11.35 -25.93
N GLY A 434 -25.05 10.35 -25.73
CA GLY A 434 -25.08 9.06 -26.39
C GLY A 434 -26.25 8.21 -25.93
N ALA A 435 -26.41 7.07 -26.61
CA ALA A 435 -27.19 5.95 -26.12
C ALA A 435 -26.24 4.76 -26.10
N ASP A 436 -25.20 4.88 -25.30
CA ASP A 436 -24.19 3.85 -25.15
C ASP A 436 -24.85 2.55 -24.65
N PRO A 437 -24.30 1.37 -25.01
CA PRO A 437 -24.93 0.10 -24.66
C PRO A 437 -25.18 -0.10 -23.17
N TRP A 438 -24.42 0.59 -22.32
CA TRP A 438 -24.51 0.57 -20.86
C TRP A 438 -25.43 1.65 -20.26
N ASP A 439 -25.99 2.60 -21.03
CA ASP A 439 -26.89 3.67 -20.53
C ASP A 439 -28.33 3.18 -20.29
N ARG A 440 -28.51 1.86 -20.07
CA ARG A 440 -29.84 1.25 -19.96
C ARG A 440 -30.50 1.54 -18.61
N HIS A 441 -29.90 2.41 -17.78
CA HIS A 441 -30.30 2.69 -16.40
C HIS A 441 -30.51 1.38 -15.62
N ASP A 442 -29.51 0.52 -15.70
CA ASP A 442 -29.38 -0.68 -14.89
C ASP A 442 -28.13 -0.54 -14.00
N ALA A 443 -27.86 -1.56 -13.18
CA ALA A 443 -26.73 -1.53 -12.25
C ALA A 443 -25.35 -1.33 -12.91
N GLY A 444 -25.27 -1.36 -14.25
CA GLY A 444 -24.05 -1.17 -15.05
C GLY A 444 -23.82 0.23 -15.58
N ASP A 445 -24.82 1.12 -15.48
CA ASP A 445 -24.74 2.51 -15.88
C ASP A 445 -24.07 3.34 -14.75
N PRO A 446 -22.86 3.90 -14.99
CA PRO A 446 -22.17 4.75 -14.03
C PRO A 446 -22.99 5.99 -13.64
N SER A 447 -23.83 6.46 -14.56
CA SER A 447 -24.74 7.61 -14.47
C SER A 447 -26.15 7.21 -14.07
N ASP A 448 -26.37 6.07 -13.42
CA ASP A 448 -27.68 5.71 -12.86
C ASP A 448 -27.81 6.18 -11.39
N PRO A 449 -28.12 7.46 -11.10
CA PRO A 449 -28.52 7.84 -9.76
C PRO A 449 -29.96 7.40 -9.54
N SER A 450 -30.18 6.79 -8.38
CA SER A 450 -31.47 6.45 -7.79
C SER A 450 -32.72 7.11 -8.40
N LEU A 451 -33.75 6.30 -8.65
CA LEU A 451 -35.09 6.74 -9.05
C LEU A 451 -35.54 8.07 -8.38
N PRO A 452 -36.07 9.04 -9.15
CA PRO A 452 -36.33 8.98 -10.58
C PRO A 452 -35.07 9.21 -11.43
N TRP A 453 -34.92 8.40 -12.48
CA TRP A 453 -33.79 8.47 -13.42
C TRP A 453 -33.65 9.87 -14.01
N THR A 454 -32.45 10.43 -13.93
CA THR A 454 -32.12 11.74 -14.50
C THR A 454 -31.28 11.56 -15.74
N ALA A 455 -31.62 12.24 -16.82
CA ALA A 455 -30.78 12.28 -18.02
C ALA A 455 -29.39 12.85 -17.68
N GLU A 456 -28.38 12.45 -18.47
CA GLU A 456 -27.02 13.00 -18.41
C GLU A 456 -27.04 14.54 -18.36
N PRO A 457 -26.17 15.16 -17.55
CA PRO A 457 -25.96 16.60 -17.59
C PRO A 457 -25.53 17.11 -18.96
N VAL A 458 -26.20 18.14 -19.44
CA VAL A 458 -25.79 18.83 -20.67
C VAL A 458 -24.60 19.75 -20.36
N LEU A 459 -23.42 19.43 -20.92
CA LEU A 459 -22.18 20.17 -20.65
C LEU A 459 -22.29 21.67 -20.93
N SER A 460 -22.98 22.09 -22.00
CA SER A 460 -23.16 23.51 -22.32
C SER A 460 -24.05 24.26 -21.30
N ALA A 461 -24.89 23.56 -20.54
CA ALA A 461 -25.64 24.15 -19.43
C ALA A 461 -24.78 24.31 -18.17
N LEU A 462 -23.85 23.38 -17.92
CA LEU A 462 -22.89 23.46 -16.81
C LEU A 462 -21.77 24.45 -17.08
N TYR A 463 -21.34 24.53 -18.34
CA TYR A 463 -20.21 25.30 -18.83
C TYR A 463 -20.60 26.09 -20.09
N PRO A 464 -21.25 27.26 -19.96
CA PRO A 464 -21.79 28.01 -21.10
C PRO A 464 -20.76 28.46 -22.13
N THR A 465 -19.48 28.52 -21.77
CA THR A 465 -18.38 28.82 -22.68
C THR A 465 -17.16 27.99 -22.30
N HIS A 466 -16.28 27.75 -23.27
CA HIS A 466 -14.99 27.11 -23.01
C HIS A 466 -14.17 27.85 -21.93
N ALA A 467 -14.20 29.18 -21.93
CA ALA A 467 -13.51 29.99 -20.92
C ALA A 467 -14.08 29.79 -19.50
N ASP A 468 -15.39 29.56 -19.37
CA ASP A 468 -16.03 29.23 -18.08
C ASP A 468 -15.57 27.86 -17.56
N TYR A 469 -15.54 26.83 -18.44
CA TYR A 469 -15.02 25.51 -18.09
C TYR A 469 -13.57 25.58 -17.60
N VAL A 470 -12.68 26.16 -18.40
CA VAL A 470 -11.26 26.30 -18.05
C VAL A 470 -11.08 27.12 -16.77
N GLY A 471 -11.86 28.19 -16.59
CA GLY A 471 -11.85 29.00 -15.38
C GLY A 471 -12.22 28.20 -14.13
N LYS A 472 -13.25 27.36 -14.20
CA LYS A 472 -13.67 26.46 -13.11
C LYS A 472 -12.62 25.40 -12.82
N VAL A 473 -12.06 24.75 -13.85
CA VAL A 473 -10.99 23.75 -13.66
C VAL A 473 -9.78 24.38 -12.97
N ARG A 474 -9.35 25.56 -13.43
CA ARG A 474 -8.23 26.30 -12.81
C ARG A 474 -8.48 26.61 -11.34
N ALA A 475 -9.68 27.08 -11.00
CA ALA A 475 -10.06 27.36 -9.62
C ALA A 475 -10.06 26.09 -8.76
N ALA A 476 -10.63 24.99 -9.26
CA ALA A 476 -10.66 23.71 -8.55
C ALA A 476 -9.25 23.10 -8.35
N ALA A 477 -8.39 23.21 -9.37
CA ALA A 477 -7.00 22.75 -9.29
C ALA A 477 -6.20 23.57 -8.27
N GLN A 478 -6.34 24.90 -8.27
CA GLN A 478 -5.70 25.77 -7.28
C GLN A 478 -6.20 25.50 -5.85
N ALA A 479 -7.50 25.26 -5.66
CA ALA A 479 -8.06 24.89 -4.38
C ALA A 479 -7.47 23.55 -3.88
N SER A 480 -7.37 22.56 -4.77
CA SER A 480 -6.80 21.24 -4.45
C SER A 480 -5.31 21.33 -4.10
N VAL A 481 -4.54 22.17 -4.81
CA VAL A 481 -3.13 22.46 -4.50
C VAL A 481 -3.00 23.14 -3.14
N SER A 482 -3.86 24.12 -2.85
CA SER A 482 -3.86 24.85 -1.58
C SER A 482 -4.21 23.95 -0.40
N ALA A 483 -5.15 23.01 -0.59
CA ALA A 483 -5.49 21.98 0.39
C ALA A 483 -4.40 20.89 0.51
N GLY A 484 -3.51 20.80 -0.46
CA GLY A 484 -2.41 19.85 -0.50
C GLY A 484 -2.78 18.47 -1.05
N HIS A 485 -3.99 18.31 -1.58
CA HIS A 485 -4.51 17.10 -2.23
C HIS A 485 -4.03 16.91 -3.67
N LEU A 486 -3.48 17.96 -4.29
CA LEU A 486 -2.95 17.95 -5.65
C LEU A 486 -1.57 18.62 -5.67
N LEU A 487 -0.65 18.13 -6.50
CA LEU A 487 0.65 18.78 -6.70
C LEU A 487 0.53 19.93 -7.71
N PRO A 488 1.30 21.02 -7.59
CA PRO A 488 1.29 22.11 -8.57
C PRO A 488 1.62 21.65 -10.00
N GLU A 489 2.53 20.69 -10.14
CA GLU A 489 2.90 20.10 -11.42
C GLU A 489 1.71 19.37 -12.07
N ASP A 490 0.97 18.59 -11.27
CA ASP A 490 -0.20 17.84 -11.71
C ASP A 490 -1.38 18.78 -12.04
N ALA A 491 -1.57 19.84 -11.24
CA ALA A 491 -2.54 20.89 -11.52
C ALA A 491 -2.29 21.57 -12.87
N THR A 492 -1.02 21.76 -13.24
CA THR A 492 -0.64 22.34 -14.54
C THR A 492 -1.06 21.40 -15.68
N THR A 493 -0.83 20.10 -15.55
CA THR A 493 -1.27 19.09 -16.52
C THR A 493 -2.78 19.09 -16.69
N ILE A 494 -3.54 19.09 -15.59
CA ILE A 494 -5.01 19.12 -15.62
C ILE A 494 -5.54 20.39 -16.30
N ILE A 495 -4.97 21.55 -15.97
CA ILE A 495 -5.37 22.83 -16.58
C ILE A 495 -5.07 22.84 -18.07
N ALA A 496 -3.89 22.36 -18.48
CA ALA A 496 -3.52 22.26 -19.90
C ALA A 496 -4.45 21.30 -20.67
N ALA A 497 -4.84 20.18 -20.07
CA ALA A 497 -5.81 19.27 -20.65
C ALA A 497 -7.19 19.93 -20.83
N ALA A 498 -7.63 20.73 -19.86
CA ALA A 498 -8.87 21.49 -19.97
C ALA A 498 -8.80 22.55 -21.08
N GLU A 499 -7.69 23.28 -21.20
CA GLU A 499 -7.45 24.28 -22.26
C GLU A 499 -7.39 23.67 -23.66
N ALA A 500 -6.96 22.41 -23.78
CA ALA A 500 -6.92 21.68 -25.04
C ALA A 500 -8.25 20.96 -25.37
N SER A 501 -9.22 20.95 -24.45
CA SER A 501 -10.47 20.21 -24.61
C SER A 501 -11.49 20.95 -25.49
N GLY A 502 -12.49 20.22 -25.99
CA GLY A 502 -13.66 20.79 -26.65
C GLY A 502 -14.82 21.12 -25.71
N VAL A 503 -14.59 21.15 -24.39
CA VAL A 503 -15.67 21.32 -23.40
C VAL A 503 -16.04 22.79 -23.24
N GLY A 504 -17.35 23.05 -23.25
CA GLY A 504 -17.94 24.37 -23.04
C GLY A 504 -18.12 25.17 -24.33
N GLY A 505 -19.31 25.76 -24.49
CA GLY A 505 -19.74 26.43 -25.73
C GLY A 505 -20.64 25.56 -26.59
#